data_AF-G0QGF9-F1
#
_entry.id   AF-G0QGF9-F1
#
_cell.length_a   1.000
_cell.length_b   1.000
_cell.length_c   1.000
_cell.angle_alpha   90.00
_cell.angle_beta   90.00
_cell.angle_gamma   90.00
#
_symmetry.space_group_name_H-M   'P 1'
#
loop_
_entity.id
_entity.type
_entity.pdbx_description
1 polymer ?
#
loop_
_entity_poly.entity_id
_entity_poly.type
_entity_poly.pdbx_seq_one_letter_code
_entity_poly.pdbx_strand_id
1 'polypeptide(L)'
;MRDSRCVIPAAIDQDPYWRIQRDIAEKFGHKKTAAIHSKFIPALTGPEGKMSSSKPETAIMLDDGPEEVEEKIKKHAYSGGGDTLEEHREQGADLSVDTSFQWLRNLLLDDDERMREIAEKYSSGEMMTGEIKEILIEELNQFLEDHQGRKKNADDLVEKMMYEGDLAQDMWNRNIDLRLER
;
A
#
# COMPACT_ATOMS: atom_id res chain seq x y z
N MET A 1 17.31 -12.13 22.34
CA MET A 1 17.10 -12.05 20.87
C MET A 1 18.02 -12.93 20.02
N ARG A 2 19.10 -13.55 20.53
CA ARG A 2 20.10 -14.25 19.69
C ARG A 2 19.62 -15.47 18.88
N ASP A 3 18.42 -15.99 19.12
CA ASP A 3 17.88 -17.15 18.38
C ASP A 3 16.51 -16.89 17.73
N SER A 4 16.12 -15.62 17.61
CA SER A 4 14.85 -15.24 16.99
C SER A 4 14.95 -15.28 15.46
N ARG A 5 13.91 -15.81 14.78
CA ARG A 5 13.82 -15.76 13.32
C ARG A 5 13.34 -14.37 12.90
N CYS A 6 14.04 -13.74 11.97
CA CYS A 6 13.61 -12.49 11.36
C CYS A 6 12.48 -12.74 10.33
N VAL A 7 11.46 -11.89 10.34
CA VAL A 7 10.36 -11.87 9.38
C VAL A 7 10.42 -10.55 8.61
N ILE A 8 10.36 -10.62 7.27
CA ILE A 8 10.42 -9.46 6.38
C ILE A 8 9.09 -9.33 5.63
N PRO A 9 8.22 -8.37 5.99
CA PRO A 9 7.08 -7.98 5.18
C PRO A 9 7.52 -6.96 4.12
N ALA A 10 7.38 -7.30 2.85
CA ALA A 10 7.77 -6.41 1.74
C ALA A 10 7.11 -6.82 0.43
N ALA A 11 7.13 -5.94 -0.57
CA ALA A 11 6.69 -6.27 -1.91
C ALA A 11 7.68 -7.24 -2.59
N ILE A 12 7.20 -7.96 -3.62
CA ILE A 12 7.93 -9.05 -4.27
C ILE A 12 9.22 -8.62 -4.99
N ASP A 13 9.34 -7.34 -5.36
CA ASP A 13 10.56 -6.78 -5.98
C ASP A 13 11.78 -6.82 -5.07
N GLN A 14 11.59 -6.85 -3.76
CA GLN A 14 12.69 -6.90 -2.79
C GLN A 14 13.18 -8.34 -2.52
N ASP A 15 12.47 -9.36 -3.02
CA ASP A 15 12.80 -10.79 -2.84
C ASP A 15 14.24 -11.19 -3.22
N PRO A 16 14.83 -10.66 -4.30
CA PRO A 16 16.22 -10.94 -4.64
C PRO A 16 17.22 -10.65 -3.51
N TYR A 17 16.97 -9.64 -2.66
CA TYR A 17 17.90 -9.25 -1.58
C TYR A 17 17.98 -10.31 -0.48
N TRP A 18 16.84 -10.74 0.08
CA TRP A 18 16.87 -11.73 1.17
C TRP A 18 16.98 -13.17 0.66
N ARG A 19 16.76 -13.44 -0.63
CA ARG A 19 17.16 -14.73 -1.22
C ARG A 19 18.66 -14.99 -1.04
N ILE A 20 19.49 -14.00 -1.38
CA ILE A 20 20.94 -14.06 -1.14
C ILE A 20 21.23 -14.23 0.35
N GLN A 21 20.55 -13.48 1.21
CA GLN A 21 20.70 -13.60 2.66
C GLN A 21 20.42 -15.03 3.15
N ARG A 22 19.34 -15.67 2.65
CA ARG A 22 18.95 -17.04 3.04
C ARG A 22 19.96 -18.09 2.60
N ASP A 23 20.64 -17.88 1.47
CA ASP A 23 21.67 -18.80 0.96
C ASP A 23 22.94 -18.78 1.82
N ILE A 24 23.23 -17.66 2.49
CA ILE A 24 24.44 -17.50 3.32
C ILE A 24 24.17 -17.63 4.83
N ALA A 25 22.93 -17.41 5.30
CA ALA A 25 22.58 -17.30 6.72
C ALA A 25 23.10 -18.48 7.57
N GLU A 26 22.87 -19.71 7.12
CA GLU A 26 23.25 -20.92 7.87
C GLU A 26 24.78 -21.09 7.98
N LYS A 27 25.54 -20.59 7.00
CA LYS A 27 27.01 -20.60 7.03
C LYS A 27 27.57 -19.71 8.15
N PHE A 28 26.81 -18.68 8.54
CA PHE A 28 27.14 -17.79 9.65
C PHE A 28 26.45 -18.19 10.96
N GLY A 29 25.84 -19.37 11.03
CA GLY A 29 25.13 -19.84 12.23
C GLY A 29 23.82 -19.09 12.50
N HIS A 30 23.24 -18.43 11.50
CA HIS A 30 21.97 -17.70 11.61
C HIS A 30 20.80 -18.47 10.98
N LYS A 31 19.59 -18.24 11.51
CA LYS A 31 18.36 -18.75 10.91
C LYS A 31 18.04 -17.98 9.62
N LYS A 32 17.61 -18.70 8.59
CA LYS A 32 17.04 -18.10 7.36
C LYS A 32 15.86 -17.19 7.71
N THR A 33 15.80 -16.01 7.10
CA THR A 33 14.64 -15.10 7.23
C THR A 33 13.37 -15.76 6.70
N ALA A 34 12.23 -15.45 7.31
CA ALA A 34 10.92 -15.66 6.72
C ALA A 34 10.52 -14.38 5.96
N ALA A 35 9.75 -14.52 4.88
CA ALA A 35 9.27 -13.39 4.09
C ALA A 35 7.76 -13.50 3.88
N ILE A 36 7.07 -12.37 3.91
CA ILE A 36 5.66 -12.22 3.55
C ILE A 36 5.61 -11.21 2.40
N HIS A 37 5.15 -11.67 1.23
CA HIS A 37 5.15 -10.85 0.02
C HIS A 37 3.80 -10.19 -0.21
N SER A 38 3.77 -8.87 -0.33
CA SER A 38 2.61 -8.13 -0.79
C SER A 38 2.55 -8.06 -2.32
N LYS A 39 1.33 -7.96 -2.86
CA LYS A 39 1.10 -7.60 -4.26
C LYS A 39 1.35 -6.09 -4.44
N PHE A 40 1.72 -5.69 -5.65
CA PHE A 40 1.75 -4.27 -5.98
C PHE A 40 0.33 -3.69 -5.97
N ILE A 41 0.22 -2.47 -5.46
CA ILE A 41 -0.98 -1.65 -5.60
C ILE A 41 -1.01 -1.17 -7.06
N PRO A 42 -2.14 -1.31 -7.77
CA PRO A 42 -2.26 -0.82 -9.14
C PRO A 42 -2.04 0.70 -9.17
N ALA A 43 -1.45 1.20 -10.26
CA ALA A 43 -1.32 2.63 -10.43
C ALA A 43 -2.68 3.31 -10.58
N LEU A 44 -2.76 4.59 -10.21
CA LEU A 44 -3.99 5.37 -10.33
C LEU A 44 -4.57 5.28 -11.75
N THR A 45 -3.68 5.40 -12.74
CA THR A 45 -3.99 5.37 -14.17
C THR A 45 -4.20 3.97 -14.77
N GLY A 46 -4.24 2.91 -13.95
CA GLY A 46 -4.58 1.55 -14.37
C GLY A 46 -3.40 0.58 -14.51
N PRO A 47 -3.61 -0.61 -15.10
CA PRO A 47 -2.68 -1.74 -15.07
C PRO A 47 -1.31 -1.50 -15.72
N GLU A 48 -1.26 -0.67 -16.77
CA GLU A 48 -0.01 -0.30 -17.46
C GLU A 48 0.65 0.96 -16.86
N GLY A 49 -0.04 1.60 -15.92
CA GLY A 49 0.43 2.81 -15.26
C GLY A 49 1.58 2.56 -14.29
N LYS A 50 2.32 3.63 -13.99
CA LYS A 50 3.30 3.66 -12.89
C LYS A 50 2.94 4.82 -11.97
N MET A 51 2.86 4.56 -10.67
CA MET A 51 2.86 5.65 -9.68
C MET A 51 4.25 6.27 -9.66
N SER A 52 4.33 7.58 -9.84
CA SER A 52 5.59 8.31 -9.84
C SER A 52 5.48 9.59 -9.04
N SER A 53 6.34 9.75 -8.03
CA SER A 53 6.44 11.01 -7.29
C SER A 53 6.88 12.19 -8.17
N SER A 54 7.54 11.92 -9.31
CA SER A 54 7.88 12.94 -10.31
C SER A 54 6.72 13.35 -11.23
N LYS A 55 5.59 12.63 -11.16
CA LYS A 55 4.34 12.93 -11.87
C LYS A 55 3.18 12.93 -10.86
N PRO A 56 3.04 14.00 -10.05
CA PRO A 56 2.10 14.03 -8.94
C PRO A 56 0.64 13.78 -9.32
N GLU A 57 0.26 14.01 -10.58
CA GLU A 57 -1.06 13.71 -11.13
C GLU A 57 -1.36 12.21 -11.23
N THR A 58 -0.32 11.36 -11.23
CA THR A 58 -0.42 9.89 -11.37
C THR A 58 -0.45 9.15 -10.03
N ALA A 59 -0.38 9.88 -8.91
CA ALA A 59 -0.31 9.31 -7.58
C ALA A 59 -1.09 10.17 -6.56
N ILE A 60 -1.68 9.50 -5.57
CA ILE A 60 -2.18 10.17 -4.37
C ILE A 60 -1.03 10.24 -3.37
N MET A 61 -0.65 11.46 -2.99
CA MET A 61 0.40 11.72 -2.01
C MET A 61 -0.20 11.73 -0.61
N LEU A 62 0.61 11.40 0.41
CA LEU A 62 0.15 11.32 1.80
C LEU A 62 -0.19 12.69 2.41
N ASP A 63 0.22 13.76 1.73
CA ASP A 63 -0.02 15.16 2.08
C ASP A 63 -0.98 15.87 1.11
N ASP A 64 -1.58 15.14 0.15
CA ASP A 64 -2.63 15.71 -0.70
C ASP A 64 -3.83 16.15 0.16
N GLY A 65 -4.44 17.28 -0.22
CA GLY A 65 -5.68 17.78 0.37
C GLY A 65 -6.93 17.12 -0.22
N PRO A 66 -8.11 17.25 0.42
CA PRO A 66 -9.35 16.61 -0.05
C PRO A 66 -9.75 16.97 -1.49
N GLU A 67 -9.58 18.24 -1.87
CA GLU A 67 -9.88 18.71 -3.23
C GLU A 67 -8.93 18.09 -4.28
N GLU A 68 -7.65 17.95 -3.94
CA GLU A 68 -6.64 17.34 -4.83
C GLU A 68 -6.91 15.84 -5.01
N VAL A 69 -7.27 15.15 -3.93
CA VAL A 69 -7.68 13.74 -3.98
C VAL A 69 -8.88 13.57 -4.89
N GLU A 70 -9.93 14.36 -4.69
CA GLU A 70 -11.14 14.32 -5.52
C GLU A 70 -10.81 14.56 -7.00
N GLU A 71 -10.02 15.60 -7.31
CA GLU A 71 -9.62 15.91 -8.67
C GLU A 71 -8.85 14.77 -9.33
N LYS A 72 -7.84 14.22 -8.63
CA LYS A 72 -7.00 13.13 -9.15
C LYS A 72 -7.81 11.85 -9.36
N ILE A 73 -8.68 11.46 -8.43
CA ILE A 73 -9.52 10.28 -8.59
C ILE A 73 -10.49 10.45 -9.75
N LYS A 74 -11.20 11.59 -9.83
CA LYS A 74 -12.19 11.81 -10.89
C LYS A 74 -11.53 11.83 -12.28
N LYS A 75 -10.38 12.48 -12.43
CA LYS A 75 -9.69 12.65 -13.73
C LYS A 75 -8.79 11.49 -14.13
N HIS A 76 -8.12 10.84 -13.18
CA HIS A 76 -7.02 9.93 -13.48
C HIS A 76 -7.23 8.49 -13.01
N ALA A 77 -8.17 8.22 -12.09
CA ALA A 77 -8.46 6.85 -11.69
C ALA A 77 -9.07 6.08 -12.88
N TYR A 78 -8.38 5.03 -13.30
CA TYR A 78 -8.81 4.15 -14.38
C TYR A 78 -10.09 3.41 -13.99
N SER A 79 -11.07 3.43 -14.89
CA SER A 79 -12.38 2.80 -14.73
C SER A 79 -12.43 1.48 -15.49
N GLY A 80 -12.96 0.44 -14.86
CA GLY A 80 -13.36 -0.79 -15.53
C GLY A 80 -14.82 -0.80 -16.01
N GLY A 81 -15.59 0.26 -15.75
CA GLY A 81 -16.96 0.39 -16.25
C GLY A 81 -17.05 0.77 -17.73
N GLY A 82 -18.16 0.41 -18.39
CA GLY A 82 -18.43 0.75 -19.79
C GLY A 82 -18.34 2.25 -20.12
N ASP A 83 -18.01 2.56 -21.38
CA ASP A 83 -17.76 3.93 -21.85
C ASP A 83 -19.03 4.78 -21.90
N THR A 84 -20.19 4.11 -22.01
CA THR A 84 -21.51 4.74 -21.99
C THR A 84 -22.36 4.20 -20.85
N LEU A 85 -23.35 4.98 -20.42
CA LEU A 85 -24.28 4.57 -19.37
C LEU A 85 -25.07 3.32 -19.76
N GLU A 86 -25.46 3.19 -21.03
CA GLU A 86 -26.20 2.03 -21.55
C GLU A 86 -25.33 0.77 -21.51
N GLU A 87 -24.10 0.85 -22.02
CA GLU A 87 -23.14 -0.25 -21.96
C GLU A 87 -22.82 -0.67 -20.52
N HIS A 88 -22.60 0.30 -19.64
CA HIS A 88 -22.33 0.03 -18.24
C HIS A 88 -23.52 -0.67 -17.55
N ARG A 89 -24.76 -0.25 -17.84
CA ARG A 89 -25.97 -0.88 -17.29
C ARG A 89 -26.21 -2.29 -17.83
N GLU A 90 -25.77 -2.56 -19.06
CA GLU A 90 -25.95 -3.88 -19.70
C GLU A 90 -24.84 -4.86 -19.32
N GLN A 91 -23.59 -4.40 -19.28
CA GLN A 91 -22.40 -5.25 -19.15
C GLN A 91 -21.70 -5.14 -17.79
N GLY A 92 -22.00 -4.10 -17.01
CA GLY A 92 -21.35 -3.80 -15.75
C GLY A 92 -19.89 -3.35 -15.87
N ALA A 93 -19.14 -3.47 -14.78
CA ALA A 93 -17.72 -3.13 -14.70
C ALA A 93 -16.81 -4.35 -14.57
N ASP A 94 -15.64 -4.29 -15.22
CA ASP A 94 -14.53 -5.21 -14.98
C ASP A 94 -13.72 -4.79 -13.74
N LEU A 95 -14.01 -5.45 -12.62
CA LEU A 95 -13.35 -5.24 -11.33
C LEU A 95 -11.85 -5.60 -11.35
N SER A 96 -11.39 -6.38 -12.33
CA SER A 96 -10.00 -6.82 -12.42
C SER A 96 -9.05 -5.74 -12.94
N VAL A 97 -9.60 -4.68 -13.53
CA VAL A 97 -8.86 -3.54 -14.05
C VAL A 97 -9.23 -2.21 -13.39
N ASP A 98 -10.40 -2.13 -12.74
CA ASP A 98 -10.85 -0.90 -12.08
C ASP A 98 -9.98 -0.52 -10.88
N THR A 99 -9.35 0.65 -10.95
CA THR A 99 -8.43 1.13 -9.91
C THR A 99 -9.18 1.41 -8.61
N SER A 100 -10.36 2.03 -8.68
CA SER A 100 -11.09 2.46 -7.50
C SER A 100 -11.55 1.27 -6.67
N PHE A 101 -12.10 0.25 -7.32
CA PHE A 101 -12.44 -1.01 -6.67
C PHE A 101 -11.21 -1.69 -6.04
N GLN A 102 -10.09 -1.73 -6.76
CA GLN A 102 -8.88 -2.40 -6.25
C GLN A 102 -8.27 -1.69 -5.05
N TRP A 103 -8.29 -0.36 -5.02
CA TRP A 103 -7.78 0.41 -3.88
C TRP A 103 -8.67 0.24 -2.65
N LEU A 104 -9.99 0.30 -2.83
CA LEU A 104 -10.95 0.00 -1.76
C LEU A 104 -10.69 -1.39 -1.17
N ARG A 105 -10.63 -2.43 -2.01
CA ARG A 105 -10.43 -3.81 -1.59
C ARG A 105 -9.09 -4.06 -0.90
N ASN A 106 -8.00 -3.48 -1.42
CA ASN A 106 -6.65 -3.86 -1.00
C ASN A 106 -6.09 -2.98 0.12
N LEU A 107 -6.64 -1.78 0.35
CA LEU A 107 -6.03 -0.78 1.23
C LEU A 107 -6.97 -0.15 2.26
N LEU A 108 -8.23 0.09 1.91
CA LEU A 108 -9.08 1.03 2.67
C LEU A 108 -10.24 0.35 3.40
N LEU A 109 -10.92 -0.58 2.75
CA LEU A 109 -12.08 -1.25 3.34
C LEU A 109 -11.69 -2.60 3.95
N ASP A 110 -11.79 -2.67 5.28
CA ASP A 110 -11.67 -3.89 6.09
C ASP A 110 -13.07 -4.44 6.45
N ASP A 111 -13.99 -4.41 5.49
CA ASP A 111 -15.35 -4.94 5.61
C ASP A 111 -15.65 -5.81 4.38
N ASP A 112 -15.49 -7.13 4.56
CA ASP A 112 -15.69 -8.11 3.50
C ASP A 112 -17.13 -8.16 2.97
N GLU A 113 -18.13 -7.82 3.79
CA GLU A 113 -19.54 -7.83 3.38
C GLU A 113 -19.86 -6.61 2.53
N ARG A 114 -19.44 -5.42 2.97
CA ARG A 114 -19.54 -4.19 2.17
C ARG A 114 -18.77 -4.32 0.85
N MET A 115 -17.57 -4.90 0.86
CA MET A 115 -16.80 -5.14 -0.37
C MET A 115 -17.49 -6.11 -1.33
N ARG A 116 -18.18 -7.15 -0.81
CA ARG A 116 -18.97 -8.07 -1.63
C ARG A 116 -20.16 -7.36 -2.27
N GLU A 117 -20.89 -6.55 -1.51
CA GLU A 117 -22.01 -5.77 -2.02
C GLU A 117 -21.58 -4.79 -3.14
N ILE A 118 -20.47 -4.05 -2.93
CA ILE A 118 -19.90 -3.16 -3.95
C ILE A 118 -19.52 -3.95 -5.20
N ALA A 119 -18.86 -5.10 -5.04
CA ALA A 119 -18.46 -5.94 -6.16
C ALA A 119 -19.67 -6.39 -6.99
N GLU A 120 -20.72 -6.88 -6.33
CA GLU A 120 -21.95 -7.34 -7.00
C GLU A 120 -22.66 -6.19 -7.72
N LYS A 121 -22.85 -5.05 -7.07
CA LYS A 121 -23.54 -3.90 -7.67
C LYS A 121 -22.76 -3.27 -8.82
N TYR A 122 -21.44 -3.15 -8.70
CA TYR A 122 -20.62 -2.51 -9.73
C TYR A 122 -20.40 -3.42 -10.94
N SER A 123 -20.16 -4.73 -10.71
CA SER A 123 -20.04 -5.70 -11.81
C SER A 123 -21.36 -6.02 -12.51
N SER A 124 -22.51 -5.75 -11.90
CA SER A 124 -23.82 -5.90 -12.55
C SER A 124 -24.28 -4.64 -13.30
N GLY A 125 -23.59 -3.51 -13.11
CA GLY A 125 -24.00 -2.21 -13.66
C GLY A 125 -25.09 -1.49 -12.83
N GLU A 126 -25.45 -2.00 -11.65
CA GLU A 126 -26.36 -1.32 -10.72
C GLU A 126 -25.73 -0.03 -10.16
N MET A 127 -24.48 -0.13 -9.69
CA MET A 127 -23.67 0.98 -9.21
C MET A 127 -22.87 1.56 -10.38
N MET A 128 -22.81 2.88 -10.50
CA MET A 128 -22.06 3.58 -11.54
C MET A 128 -20.61 3.83 -11.12
N THR A 129 -19.73 4.04 -12.10
CA THR A 129 -18.32 4.42 -11.87
C THR A 129 -18.17 5.70 -11.02
N GLY A 130 -19.10 6.66 -11.13
CA GLY A 130 -19.10 7.85 -10.29
C GLY A 130 -19.26 7.51 -8.80
N GLU A 131 -20.18 6.60 -8.48
CA GLU A 131 -20.52 6.22 -7.11
C GLU A 131 -19.35 5.48 -6.42
N ILE A 132 -18.69 4.56 -7.13
CA ILE A 132 -17.51 3.88 -6.55
C ILE A 132 -16.32 4.83 -6.35
N LYS A 133 -16.15 5.83 -7.24
CA LYS A 133 -15.13 6.87 -7.08
C LYS A 133 -15.44 7.75 -5.88
N GLU A 134 -16.69 8.09 -5.63
CA GLU A 134 -17.11 8.83 -4.44
C GLU A 134 -16.81 8.05 -3.16
N ILE A 135 -17.15 6.77 -3.10
CA ILE A 135 -16.78 5.89 -1.97
C ILE A 135 -15.26 5.89 -1.75
N LEU A 136 -14.47 5.77 -2.82
CA LEU A 136 -13.01 5.83 -2.71
C LEU A 136 -12.50 7.16 -2.14
N ILE A 137 -13.05 8.29 -2.63
CA ILE A 137 -12.64 9.62 -2.19
C ILE A 137 -12.91 9.81 -0.69
N GLU A 138 -14.08 9.38 -0.22
CA GLU A 138 -14.44 9.44 1.19
C GLU A 138 -13.47 8.64 2.08
N GLU A 139 -13.24 7.37 1.74
CA GLU A 139 -12.35 6.49 2.51
C GLU A 139 -10.88 6.95 2.45
N LEU A 140 -10.42 7.45 1.30
CA LEU A 140 -9.08 8.02 1.16
C LEU A 140 -8.89 9.26 2.01
N ASN A 141 -9.86 10.19 1.99
CA ASN A 141 -9.76 11.42 2.77
C ASN A 141 -9.75 11.14 4.27
N GLN A 142 -10.57 10.19 4.74
CA GLN A 142 -10.55 9.74 6.13
C GLN A 142 -9.17 9.16 6.49
N PHE A 143 -8.62 8.28 5.65
CA PHE A 143 -7.29 7.71 5.87
C PHE A 143 -6.19 8.78 5.93
N LEU A 144 -6.22 9.74 5.01
CA LEU A 144 -5.23 10.81 4.92
C LEU A 144 -5.33 11.77 6.10
N GLU A 145 -6.54 12.15 6.52
CA GLU A 145 -6.74 12.97 7.71
C GLU A 145 -6.14 12.31 8.96
N ASP A 146 -6.43 11.02 9.16
CA ASP A 146 -5.88 10.25 10.27
C ASP A 146 -4.35 10.13 10.20
N HIS A 147 -3.81 9.90 8.99
CA HIS A 147 -2.36 9.85 8.77
C HIS A 147 -1.69 11.18 9.09
N GLN A 148 -2.20 12.28 8.54
CA GLN A 148 -1.68 13.63 8.73
C GLN A 148 -1.78 14.07 10.19
N GLY A 149 -2.87 13.69 10.87
CA GLY A 149 -3.04 13.88 12.31
C GLY A 149 -1.96 13.17 13.13
N ARG A 150 -1.65 11.90 12.82
CA ARG A 150 -0.55 11.17 13.46
C ARG A 150 0.81 11.78 13.15
N LYS A 151 1.05 12.17 11.90
CA LYS A 151 2.32 12.76 11.43
C LYS A 151 2.69 14.04 12.20
N LYS A 152 1.71 14.88 12.54
CA LYS A 152 1.95 16.12 13.32
C LYS A 152 2.63 15.89 14.66
N ASN A 153 2.45 14.72 15.27
CA ASN A 153 3.05 14.35 16.56
C ASN A 153 4.26 13.42 16.41
N ALA A 154 4.73 13.17 15.17
CA ALA A 154 5.77 12.19 14.92
C ALA A 154 7.17 12.73 15.20
N ASP A 155 7.40 14.05 15.11
CA ASP A 155 8.72 14.66 15.27
C ASP A 155 9.35 14.33 16.63
N ASP A 156 8.58 14.45 17.71
CA ASP A 156 9.02 14.09 19.08
C ASP A 156 9.32 12.59 19.23
N LEU A 157 8.75 11.75 18.37
CA LEU A 157 9.00 10.30 18.37
C LEU A 157 10.24 9.93 17.56
N VAL A 158 10.74 10.81 16.67
CA VAL A 158 11.91 10.50 15.83
C VAL A 158 13.14 10.25 16.70
N GLU A 159 13.42 11.14 17.65
CA GLU A 159 14.58 10.99 18.55
C GLU A 159 14.46 9.72 19.39
N LYS A 160 13.26 9.44 19.92
CA LYS A 160 12.98 8.21 20.66
C LYS A 160 13.18 6.95 19.83
N MET A 161 12.68 6.93 18.60
CA MET A 161 12.77 5.75 17.72
C MET A 161 14.20 5.53 17.20
N MET A 162 14.94 6.61 16.95
CA MET A 162 16.28 6.52 16.36
C MET A 162 17.40 6.40 17.40
N TYR A 163 17.26 7.01 18.58
CA TYR A 163 18.37 7.18 19.52
C TYR A 163 18.02 6.92 20.98
N GLU A 164 16.90 7.42 21.50
CA GLU A 164 16.67 7.43 22.96
C GLU A 164 15.96 6.18 23.50
N GLY A 165 15.23 5.45 22.65
CA GLY A 165 14.52 4.24 23.07
C GLY A 165 15.48 3.12 23.43
N ASP A 166 15.12 2.32 24.44
CA ASP A 166 15.96 1.22 24.96
C ASP A 166 16.54 0.32 23.86
N LEU A 167 15.70 -0.08 22.90
CA LEU A 167 16.14 -0.92 21.79
C LEU A 167 17.08 -0.17 20.82
N ALA A 168 16.84 1.12 20.58
CA ALA A 168 17.69 1.94 19.72
C ALA A 168 19.07 2.13 20.37
N GLN A 169 19.11 2.48 21.66
CA GLN A 169 20.35 2.56 22.43
C GLN A 169 21.09 1.22 22.45
N ASP A 170 20.39 0.12 22.68
CA ASP A 170 20.96 -1.23 22.60
C ASP A 170 21.57 -1.52 21.23
N MET A 171 20.95 -1.08 20.13
CA MET A 171 21.49 -1.27 18.78
C MET A 171 22.71 -0.39 18.52
N TRP A 172 22.70 0.88 18.93
CA TRP A 172 23.85 1.78 18.77
C TRP A 172 25.05 1.35 19.62
N ASN A 173 24.80 0.82 20.81
CA ASN A 173 25.84 0.32 21.71
C ASN A 173 26.32 -1.09 21.35
N ARG A 174 25.65 -1.79 20.43
CA ARG A 174 26.19 -3.05 19.88
C ARG A 174 27.41 -2.74 19.04
N ASN A 175 28.58 -3.02 19.60
CA ASN A 175 29.78 -3.26 18.82
C ASN A 175 29.50 -4.46 17.89
N ILE A 176 29.15 -4.18 16.64
CA ILE A 176 29.19 -5.19 15.58
C ILE A 176 30.68 -5.45 15.36
N ASP A 177 31.21 -6.51 15.98
CA ASP A 177 32.55 -6.96 15.67
C ASP A 177 32.57 -7.47 14.22
N LEU A 178 32.97 -6.60 13.30
CA LEU A 178 33.12 -6.91 11.88
C LEU A 178 34.36 -7.77 11.60
N ARG A 179 35.09 -8.18 12.65
CA ARG A 179 36.14 -9.20 12.53
C ARG A 179 35.44 -10.53 12.28
N LEU A 180 35.29 -10.85 11.00
CA LEU A 180 35.03 -12.19 10.55
C LEU A 180 36.23 -13.04 11.00
N GLU A 181 36.12 -13.70 12.14
CA GLU A 181 37.09 -14.73 12.54
C GLU A 181 37.09 -15.79 11.44
N ARG A 182 38.21 -15.85 10.71
CA ARG A 182 38.46 -16.78 9.61
C ARG A 182 38.67 -18.20 10.11
#